data_AF-A0A9D4C0E6-F1
#
_entry.id   AF-A0A9D4C0E6-F1
#
_cell.length_a   1.000
_cell.length_b   1.000
_cell.length_c   1.000
_cell.angle_alpha   90.00
_cell.angle_beta   90.00
_cell.angle_gamma   90.00
#
_symmetry.space_group_name_H-M   'P 1'
#
loop_
_entity.id
_entity.type
_entity.pdbx_description
1 polymer ?
#
loop_
_entity_poly.entity_id
_entity_poly.type
_entity_poly.pdbx_seq_one_letter_code
_entity_poly.pdbx_strand_id
1 'polypeptide(L)'
;MQYLHPLFKDHKMGSTAISSIAKKLPHVINEEQLPTLKHEWFDYSTSEITAEWSKDENGNNVRIDHYWNKVTELKSKSGLLKYPVMMQVIKSALTISHGNADVERSLSDNKNTVTPERASLGMETINGLRLAKDQVSRVKGVHHIQISNKRVSMARKAKGMYEERVRKEKEESERKERALQEKKGK
;
A
#
# COMPACT_ATOMS: atom_id res chain seq x y z
N MET A 1 14.44 -1.99 7.75
CA MET A 1 14.04 -1.39 9.05
C MET A 1 14.01 -2.44 10.17
N GLN A 2 15.02 -3.29 10.27
CA GLN A 2 15.02 -4.41 11.23
C GLN A 2 15.01 -3.93 12.70
N TYR A 3 15.69 -2.82 12.98
CA TYR A 3 15.81 -2.24 14.33
C TYR A 3 14.56 -1.52 14.85
N LEU A 4 13.53 -1.34 14.02
CA LEU A 4 12.22 -0.85 14.47
C LEU A 4 11.30 -1.98 14.96
N HIS A 5 11.72 -3.23 14.81
CA HIS A 5 10.93 -4.35 15.28
C HIS A 5 11.08 -4.51 16.81
N PRO A 6 10.00 -4.77 17.57
CA PRO A 6 10.03 -4.81 19.05
C PRO A 6 11.08 -5.77 19.63
N LEU A 7 11.36 -6.87 18.92
CA LEU A 7 12.40 -7.85 19.30
C LEU A 7 13.83 -7.27 19.32
N PHE A 8 14.09 -6.17 18.61
CA PHE A 8 15.40 -5.52 18.56
C PHE A 8 15.44 -4.23 19.40
N LYS A 9 14.48 -4.05 20.31
CA LYS A 9 14.38 -2.90 21.22
C LYS A 9 15.65 -2.68 22.03
N ASP A 10 16.22 -3.75 22.57
CA ASP A 10 17.43 -3.71 23.42
C ASP A 10 18.73 -3.82 22.61
N HIS A 11 18.62 -3.78 21.28
CA HIS A 11 19.79 -3.95 20.44
C HIS A 11 20.70 -2.72 20.54
N LYS A 12 21.99 -2.95 20.79
CA LYS A 12 23.02 -1.89 20.98
C LYS A 12 23.09 -0.90 19.82
N MET A 13 22.69 -1.32 18.62
CA MET A 13 22.69 -0.47 17.41
C MET A 13 21.37 0.27 17.17
N GLY A 14 20.34 0.10 17.99
CA GLY A 14 19.01 0.72 17.78
C GLY A 14 19.07 2.25 17.76
N SER A 15 19.80 2.86 18.70
CA SER A 15 19.99 4.31 18.77
C SER A 15 20.74 4.88 17.55
N THR A 16 21.76 4.15 17.07
CA THR A 16 22.49 4.52 15.85
C THR A 16 21.61 4.38 14.61
N ALA A 17 20.80 3.32 14.54
CA ALA A 17 19.90 3.07 13.42
C ALA A 17 18.81 4.14 13.33
N ILE A 18 18.14 4.49 14.44
CA ILE A 18 17.10 5.54 14.45
C ILE A 18 17.70 6.91 14.11
N SER A 19 18.91 7.20 14.61
CA SER A 19 19.63 8.43 14.26
C SER A 19 20.00 8.49 12.77
N SER A 20 20.40 7.36 12.18
CA SER A 20 20.70 7.26 10.75
C SER A 20 19.45 7.46 9.89
N ILE A 21 18.31 6.89 10.30
CA ILE A 21 17.01 7.10 9.63
C ILE A 21 16.60 8.57 9.72
N ALA A 22 16.68 9.18 10.90
CA ALA A 22 16.37 10.57 11.12
C ALA A 22 17.18 11.52 10.23
N LYS A 23 18.50 11.30 10.12
CA LYS A 23 19.37 12.09 9.22
C LYS A 23 18.98 11.99 7.74
N LYS A 24 18.36 10.88 7.34
CA LYS A 24 17.83 10.69 5.97
C LYS A 24 16.43 11.29 5.78
N LEU A 25 15.81 11.80 6.84
CA LEU A 25 14.49 12.41 6.84
C LEU A 25 14.55 13.86 7.38
N PRO A 26 15.29 14.77 6.71
CA PRO A 26 15.49 16.14 7.18
C PRO A 26 14.20 16.98 7.21
N HIS A 27 13.16 16.55 6.47
CA HIS A 27 11.85 17.19 6.48
C HIS A 27 10.97 16.76 7.66
N VAL A 28 11.36 15.73 8.41
CA VAL A 28 10.57 15.17 9.52
C VAL A 28 11.09 15.68 10.85
N ILE A 29 12.42 15.76 11.02
CA ILE A 29 13.04 16.33 12.22
C ILE A 29 14.29 17.15 11.85
N ASN A 30 14.59 18.16 12.66
CA ASN A 30 15.80 18.97 12.55
C ASN A 30 16.98 18.32 13.28
N GLU A 31 18.22 18.69 12.94
CA GLU A 31 19.43 18.15 13.60
C GLU A 31 19.46 18.47 15.10
N GLU A 32 18.88 19.60 15.52
CA GLU A 32 18.74 20.00 16.92
C GLU A 32 17.88 19.02 17.75
N GLN A 33 17.00 18.26 17.09
CA GLN A 33 16.12 17.28 17.75
C GLN A 33 16.74 15.88 17.85
N LEU A 34 17.92 15.66 17.24
CA LEU A 34 18.62 14.37 17.31
C LEU A 34 19.01 13.94 18.74
N PRO A 35 19.48 14.84 19.62
CA PRO A 35 19.73 14.48 21.03
C PRO A 35 18.45 14.03 21.74
N THR A 36 17.34 14.74 21.52
CA THR A 36 16.02 14.40 22.08
C THR A 36 15.55 13.04 21.57
N LEU A 37 15.69 12.77 20.27
CA LEU A 37 15.38 11.47 19.67
C LEU A 37 16.18 10.33 20.34
N LYS A 38 17.47 10.53 20.58
CA LYS A 38 18.32 9.52 21.23
C LYS A 38 17.89 9.27 22.67
N HIS A 39 17.53 10.32 23.39
CA HIS A 39 17.01 10.21 24.76
C HIS A 39 15.68 9.45 24.78
N GLU A 40 14.72 9.83 23.95
CA GLU A 40 13.43 9.14 23.84
C GLU A 40 13.59 7.67 23.45
N TRP A 41 14.52 7.37 22.53
CA TRP A 41 14.83 5.97 22.16
C TRP A 41 15.44 5.20 23.32
N PHE A 42 16.34 5.81 24.10
CA PHE A 42 16.93 5.19 25.27
C PHE A 42 15.86 4.89 26.35
N ASP A 43 15.01 5.87 26.65
CA ASP A 43 13.87 5.72 27.57
C ASP A 43 12.87 4.65 27.09
N TYR A 44 12.62 4.58 25.79
CA TYR A 44 11.82 3.53 25.20
C TYR A 44 12.50 2.17 25.37
N SER A 45 13.79 2.03 25.04
CA SER A 45 14.53 0.76 25.14
C SER A 45 14.54 0.20 26.57
N THR A 46 14.64 1.06 27.58
CA THR A 46 14.68 0.67 28.99
C THR A 46 13.30 0.52 29.65
N SER A 47 12.22 0.88 28.96
CA SER A 47 10.85 0.79 29.51
C SER A 47 10.33 -0.64 29.63
N GLU A 48 9.27 -0.86 30.41
CA GLU A 48 8.57 -2.15 30.51
C GLU A 48 7.73 -2.51 29.27
N ILE A 49 7.80 -1.74 28.18
CA ILE A 49 7.05 -2.03 26.95
C ILE A 49 7.60 -3.33 26.34
N THR A 50 6.85 -4.41 26.41
CA THR A 50 7.30 -5.73 25.93
C THR A 50 6.92 -5.99 24.48
N ALA A 51 7.64 -6.92 23.84
CA ALA A 51 7.31 -7.43 22.51
C ALA A 51 5.98 -8.21 22.48
N GLU A 52 5.37 -8.49 23.62
CA GLU A 52 4.05 -9.15 23.71
C GLU A 52 2.95 -8.25 23.14
N TRP A 53 3.16 -6.92 23.13
CA TRP A 53 2.22 -5.98 22.53
C TRP A 53 2.12 -6.13 21.00
N SER A 54 3.08 -6.82 20.38
CA SER A 54 3.04 -7.19 18.96
C SER A 54 2.43 -8.56 18.71
N LYS A 55 1.72 -9.15 19.69
CA LYS A 55 0.92 -10.36 19.52
C LYS A 55 -0.57 -10.08 19.70
N ASP A 56 -1.41 -10.81 18.97
CA ASP A 56 -2.86 -10.83 19.18
C ASP A 56 -3.26 -11.77 20.34
N GLU A 57 -4.57 -11.84 20.63
CA GLU A 57 -5.17 -12.73 21.63
C GLU A 57 -4.90 -14.23 21.39
N ASN A 58 -4.53 -14.60 20.16
CA ASN A 58 -4.17 -15.96 19.76
C ASN A 58 -2.65 -16.19 19.71
N GLY A 59 -1.84 -15.19 20.07
CA GLY A 59 -0.38 -15.26 20.06
C GLY A 59 0.27 -15.04 18.70
N ASN A 60 -0.49 -14.68 17.66
CA ASN A 60 0.04 -14.40 16.32
C ASN A 60 0.66 -13.01 16.26
N ASN A 61 1.71 -12.85 15.45
CA ASN A 61 2.34 -11.56 15.23
C ASN A 61 1.38 -10.61 14.52
N VAL A 62 1.03 -9.50 15.16
CA VAL A 62 0.28 -8.41 14.51
C VAL A 62 1.22 -7.55 13.68
N ARG A 63 0.65 -6.86 12.68
CA ARG A 63 1.39 -5.91 11.85
C ARG A 63 2.05 -4.85 12.75
N ILE A 64 3.31 -4.52 12.43
CA ILE A 64 4.20 -3.72 13.28
C ILE A 64 3.68 -2.31 13.62
N ASP A 65 2.85 -1.73 12.77
CA ASP A 65 2.18 -0.45 13.00
C ASP A 65 1.19 -0.52 14.17
N HIS A 66 0.52 -1.65 14.41
CA HIS A 66 -0.37 -1.80 15.59
C HIS A 66 0.41 -1.70 16.89
N TYR A 67 1.63 -2.26 16.93
CA TYR A 67 2.53 -2.09 18.06
C TYR A 67 2.89 -0.62 18.27
N TRP A 68 3.36 0.06 17.21
CA TRP A 68 3.78 1.46 17.32
C TRP A 68 2.63 2.42 17.58
N ASN A 69 1.40 2.08 17.20
CA ASN A 69 0.20 2.85 17.58
C ASN A 69 -0.02 2.80 19.10
N LYS A 70 0.11 1.64 19.74
CA LYS A 70 0.04 1.53 21.22
C LYS A 70 1.13 2.37 21.89
N VAL A 71 2.35 2.35 21.36
CA VAL A 71 3.47 3.16 21.88
C VAL A 71 3.20 4.66 21.71
N THR A 72 2.55 5.07 20.62
CA THR A 72 2.18 6.46 20.36
C THR A 72 1.19 7.00 21.39
N GLU A 73 0.26 6.16 21.86
CA GLU A 73 -0.80 6.56 22.79
C GLU A 73 -0.30 6.73 24.24
N LEU A 74 0.94 6.33 24.52
CA LEU A 74 1.53 6.47 25.85
C LEU A 74 1.68 7.95 26.22
N LYS A 75 1.09 8.29 27.36
CA LYS A 75 1.16 9.62 27.95
C LYS A 75 2.11 9.61 29.15
N SER A 76 2.83 10.71 29.31
CA SER A 76 3.56 11.04 30.53
C SER A 76 2.59 11.35 31.68
N LYS A 77 3.11 11.45 32.91
CA LYS A 77 2.34 11.85 34.10
C LYS A 77 1.68 13.23 33.94
N SER A 78 2.20 14.07 33.04
CA SER A 78 1.65 15.37 32.67
C SER A 78 0.53 15.31 31.61
N GLY A 79 0.17 14.14 31.09
CA GLY A 79 -0.85 13.95 30.05
C GLY A 79 -0.36 14.21 28.62
N LEU A 80 0.89 14.67 28.43
CA LEU A 80 1.51 14.84 27.11
C LEU A 80 2.03 13.50 26.55
N LEU A 81 2.17 13.41 25.23
CA LEU A 81 2.76 12.23 24.58
C LEU A 81 4.16 11.96 25.12
N LYS A 82 4.46 10.70 25.42
CA LYS A 82 5.71 10.29 26.06
C LYS A 82 6.93 10.36 25.12
N TYR A 83 6.71 10.12 23.82
CA TYR A 83 7.79 10.01 22.82
C TYR A 83 7.48 10.79 21.52
N PRO A 84 7.28 12.11 21.57
CA PRO A 84 6.81 12.88 20.43
C PRO A 84 7.77 12.87 19.22
N VAL A 85 9.08 13.06 19.45
CA VAL A 85 10.07 13.16 18.36
C VAL A 85 10.33 11.79 17.74
N MET A 86 10.49 10.77 18.58
CA MET A 86 10.67 9.39 18.15
C MET A 86 9.50 8.92 17.30
N MET A 87 8.26 9.21 17.72
CA MET A 87 7.09 8.78 16.98
C MET A 87 6.95 9.46 15.61
N GLN A 88 7.40 10.72 15.46
CA GLN A 88 7.45 11.36 14.14
C GLN A 88 8.36 10.61 13.17
N VAL A 89 9.58 10.28 13.61
CA VAL A 89 10.55 9.53 12.78
C VAL A 89 10.02 8.14 12.42
N ILE A 90 9.48 7.42 13.40
CA ILE A 90 8.98 6.06 13.21
C ILE A 90 7.79 6.03 12.25
N LYS A 91 6.82 6.93 12.42
CA LYS A 91 5.66 7.02 11.51
C LYS A 91 6.12 7.28 10.07
N SER A 92 7.01 8.25 9.87
CA SER A 92 7.55 8.57 8.53
C SER A 92 8.36 7.42 7.93
N ALA A 93 9.12 6.69 8.75
CA ALA A 93 9.84 5.52 8.28
C ALA A 93 8.87 4.40 7.85
N LEU A 94 7.85 4.09 8.68
CA LEU A 94 6.90 3.03 8.37
C LEU A 94 6.04 3.36 7.15
N THR A 95 5.62 4.62 6.96
CA THR A 95 4.86 5.03 5.76
C THR A 95 5.66 4.83 4.48
N ILE A 96 6.96 5.12 4.48
CA ILE A 96 7.83 4.89 3.30
C ILE A 96 7.94 3.39 2.99
N SER A 97 8.11 2.54 4.01
CA SER A 97 8.16 1.08 3.78
C SER A 97 6.84 0.54 3.23
N HIS A 98 5.71 1.06 3.71
CA HIS A 98 4.39 0.63 3.26
C HIS A 98 4.00 1.19 1.89
N GLY A 99 4.51 2.36 1.50
CA GLY A 99 4.19 2.98 0.21
C GLY A 99 4.52 2.10 -0.99
N ASN A 100 5.59 1.29 -0.91
CA ASN A 100 5.96 0.37 -1.98
C ASN A 100 5.22 -0.98 -1.91
N ALA A 101 4.81 -1.41 -0.71
CA ALA A 101 4.18 -2.72 -0.52
C ALA A 101 2.82 -2.82 -1.23
N ASP A 102 2.02 -1.74 -1.23
CA ASP A 102 0.72 -1.74 -1.92
C ASP A 102 0.88 -1.74 -3.44
N VAL A 103 1.89 -1.04 -3.96
CA VAL A 103 2.23 -1.05 -5.39
C VAL A 103 2.70 -2.45 -5.81
N GLU A 104 3.64 -3.05 -5.09
CA GLU A 104 4.13 -4.40 -5.35
C GLU A 104 3.03 -5.46 -5.25
N ARG A 105 2.13 -5.34 -4.25
CA ARG A 105 0.95 -6.20 -4.14
C ARG A 105 0.03 -6.04 -5.34
N SER A 106 -0.23 -4.82 -5.77
CA SER A 106 -1.06 -4.56 -6.95
C SER A 106 -0.43 -5.13 -8.23
N LEU A 107 0.89 -5.03 -8.39
CA LEU A 107 1.62 -5.62 -9.51
C LEU A 107 1.58 -7.17 -9.48
N SER A 108 1.73 -7.78 -8.31
CA SER A 108 1.62 -9.24 -8.15
C SER A 108 0.21 -9.76 -8.43
N ASP A 109 -0.81 -9.06 -7.93
CA ASP A 109 -2.21 -9.34 -8.28
C ASP A 109 -2.49 -9.15 -9.78
N ASN A 110 -1.85 -8.17 -10.42
CA ASN A 110 -1.93 -7.98 -11.87
C ASN A 110 -1.26 -9.12 -12.61
N LYS A 111 -0.11 -9.63 -12.15
CA LYS A 111 0.54 -10.82 -12.72
C LYS A 111 -0.37 -12.06 -12.69
N ASN A 112 -1.14 -12.23 -11.62
CA ASN A 112 -2.13 -13.31 -11.52
C ASN A 112 -3.37 -13.10 -12.41
N THR A 113 -3.64 -11.86 -12.80
CA THR A 113 -4.78 -11.48 -13.65
C THR A 113 -4.41 -11.49 -15.14
N VAL A 114 -3.17 -11.13 -15.46
CA VAL A 114 -2.57 -11.08 -16.80
C VAL A 114 -1.68 -12.32 -16.96
N THR A 115 -2.30 -13.49 -17.09
CA THR A 115 -1.59 -14.72 -17.47
C THR A 115 -1.25 -14.70 -18.98
N PRO A 116 -0.28 -15.49 -19.47
CA PRO A 116 0.08 -15.52 -20.90
C PRO A 116 -1.11 -15.81 -21.83
N GLU A 117 -2.05 -16.66 -21.37
CA GLU A 117 -3.31 -16.96 -22.06
C GLU A 117 -4.33 -15.80 -22.02
N ARG A 118 -4.19 -14.87 -21.07
CA ARG A 118 -5.00 -13.64 -20.90
C ARG A 118 -4.23 -12.37 -21.26
N ALA A 119 -3.03 -12.48 -21.83
CA ALA A 119 -2.17 -11.35 -22.17
C ALA A 119 -2.73 -10.48 -23.32
N SER A 120 -3.75 -10.98 -24.04
CA SER A 120 -4.48 -10.24 -25.07
C SER A 120 -5.64 -9.39 -24.52
N LEU A 121 -5.75 -9.19 -23.20
CA LEU A 121 -6.76 -8.32 -22.62
C LEU A 121 -6.30 -6.85 -22.70
N GLY A 122 -7.11 -6.00 -23.34
CA GLY A 122 -6.89 -4.55 -23.33
C GLY A 122 -6.96 -3.96 -21.91
N MET A 123 -6.34 -2.78 -21.73
CA MET A 123 -6.21 -2.10 -20.43
C MET A 123 -7.55 -1.89 -19.71
N GLU A 124 -8.62 -1.60 -20.46
CA GLU A 124 -9.97 -1.41 -19.93
C GLU A 124 -10.50 -2.69 -19.29
N THR A 125 -10.17 -3.85 -19.87
CA THR A 125 -10.65 -5.14 -19.37
C THR A 125 -9.88 -5.55 -18.11
N ILE A 126 -8.57 -5.28 -18.07
CA ILE A 126 -7.74 -5.48 -16.88
C ILE A 126 -8.25 -4.62 -15.72
N ASN A 127 -8.50 -3.33 -15.97
CA ASN A 127 -9.04 -2.41 -14.97
C ASN A 127 -10.43 -2.85 -14.48
N GLY A 128 -11.31 -3.28 -15.38
CA GLY A 128 -12.63 -3.78 -15.03
C GLY A 128 -12.57 -5.02 -14.13
N LEU A 129 -11.70 -5.98 -14.46
CA LEU A 129 -11.51 -7.20 -13.67
C LEU A 129 -10.90 -6.89 -12.30
N ARG A 130 -9.95 -5.95 -12.24
CA ARG A 130 -9.35 -5.46 -11.00
C ARG A 130 -10.41 -4.86 -10.08
N LEU A 131 -11.22 -3.94 -10.59
CA LEU A 131 -12.30 -3.30 -9.83
C LEU A 131 -13.30 -4.32 -9.28
N ALA A 132 -13.65 -5.34 -10.06
CA ALA A 132 -14.53 -6.41 -9.61
C ALA A 132 -13.89 -7.24 -8.49
N LYS A 133 -12.62 -7.63 -8.63
CA LYS A 133 -11.87 -8.38 -7.62
C LYS A 133 -11.70 -7.59 -6.32
N ASP A 134 -11.32 -6.32 -6.42
CA ASP A 134 -11.14 -5.43 -5.28
C ASP A 134 -12.46 -5.20 -4.53
N GLN A 135 -13.58 -5.09 -5.26
CA GLN A 135 -14.91 -5.00 -4.67
C GLN A 135 -15.25 -6.25 -3.85
N VAL A 136 -14.96 -7.46 -4.37
CA VAL A 136 -15.18 -8.73 -3.66
C VAL A 136 -14.33 -8.81 -2.40
N SER A 137 -13.06 -8.44 -2.51
CA SER A 137 -12.12 -8.40 -1.38
C SER A 137 -12.59 -7.43 -0.28
N ARG A 138 -13.09 -6.25 -0.67
CA ARG A 138 -13.56 -5.23 0.29
C ARG A 138 -14.78 -5.70 1.09
N VAL A 139 -15.67 -6.46 0.48
CA VAL A 139 -16.88 -6.98 1.17
C VAL A 139 -16.66 -8.35 1.84
N LYS A 140 -15.41 -8.81 1.93
CA LYS A 140 -15.03 -10.09 2.57
C LYS A 140 -15.82 -11.29 2.04
N GLY A 141 -16.04 -11.34 0.72
CA GLY A 141 -16.64 -12.50 0.06
C GLY A 141 -17.81 -12.18 -0.87
N VAL A 142 -18.05 -13.07 -1.84
CA VAL A 142 -19.03 -12.87 -2.92
C VAL A 142 -20.47 -12.77 -2.39
N HIS A 143 -20.79 -13.48 -1.32
CA HIS A 143 -22.13 -13.51 -0.73
C HIS A 143 -22.61 -12.15 -0.20
N HIS A 144 -21.69 -11.24 0.12
CA HIS A 144 -22.01 -9.91 0.63
C HIS A 144 -22.16 -8.86 -0.48
N ILE A 145 -21.97 -9.23 -1.75
CA ILE A 145 -22.09 -8.32 -2.87
C ILE A 145 -23.57 -8.15 -3.22
N GLN A 146 -24.09 -6.96 -2.94
CA GLN A 146 -25.41 -6.56 -3.43
C GLN A 146 -25.36 -6.38 -4.95
N ILE A 147 -26.05 -7.26 -5.68
CA ILE A 147 -26.17 -7.19 -7.14
C ILE A 147 -27.32 -6.25 -7.47
N SER A 148 -27.01 -5.05 -7.95
CA SER A 148 -28.03 -4.11 -8.41
C SER A 148 -28.55 -4.48 -9.80
N ASN A 149 -29.82 -4.16 -10.08
CA ASN A 149 -30.42 -4.32 -11.41
C ASN A 149 -29.63 -3.63 -12.51
N LYS A 150 -28.96 -2.50 -12.18
CA LYS A 150 -28.05 -1.80 -13.09
C LYS A 150 -26.87 -2.67 -13.50
N ARG A 151 -26.23 -3.39 -12.57
CA ARG A 151 -25.12 -4.31 -12.87
C ARG A 151 -25.55 -5.46 -13.77
N VAL A 152 -26.73 -6.04 -13.51
CA VAL A 152 -27.31 -7.10 -14.36
C VAL A 152 -27.57 -6.59 -15.77
N SER A 153 -28.20 -5.41 -15.89
CA SER A 153 -28.44 -4.78 -17.20
C SER A 153 -27.14 -4.50 -17.96
N MET A 154 -26.09 -4.01 -17.28
CA MET A 154 -24.78 -3.77 -17.90
C MET A 154 -24.12 -5.07 -18.36
N ALA A 155 -24.19 -6.14 -17.56
CA ALA A 155 -23.65 -7.45 -17.93
C ALA A 155 -24.32 -8.00 -19.19
N ARG A 156 -25.66 -7.88 -19.30
CA ARG A 156 -26.40 -8.30 -20.50
C ARG A 156 -26.01 -7.52 -21.75
N LYS A 157 -25.69 -6.23 -21.60
CA LYS A 157 -25.26 -5.36 -22.72
C LYS A 157 -23.78 -5.49 -23.08
N ALA A 158 -22.97 -6.13 -22.24
CA ALA A 158 -21.52 -6.16 -22.40
C ALA A 158 -21.07 -6.75 -23.75
N LYS A 159 -21.71 -7.83 -24.20
CA LYS A 159 -21.41 -8.46 -25.50
C LYS A 159 -21.66 -7.50 -26.67
N GLY A 160 -22.83 -6.86 -26.71
CA GLY A 160 -23.16 -5.90 -27.78
C GLY A 160 -22.26 -4.67 -27.77
N MET A 161 -21.88 -4.17 -26.58
CA MET A 161 -20.91 -3.07 -26.48
C MET A 161 -19.52 -3.47 -26.97
N TYR A 162 -19.10 -4.72 -26.71
CA TYR A 162 -17.84 -5.25 -27.23
C TYR A 162 -17.83 -5.36 -28.75
N GLU A 163 -18.88 -5.97 -29.32
CA GLU A 163 -19.02 -6.13 -30.78
C GLU A 163 -19.03 -4.78 -31.49
N GLU A 164 -19.74 -3.79 -30.93
CA GLU A 164 -19.77 -2.43 -31.46
C GLU A 164 -18.40 -1.74 -31.42
N ARG A 165 -17.64 -1.94 -30.35
CA ARG A 165 -16.27 -1.41 -30.23
C ARG A 165 -15.35 -2.03 -31.27
N VAL A 166 -15.36 -3.36 -31.42
CA VAL A 166 -14.55 -4.08 -32.41
C VAL A 166 -14.87 -3.62 -33.83
N ARG A 167 -16.16 -3.40 -34.13
CA ARG A 167 -16.59 -2.85 -35.43
C ARG A 167 -15.98 -1.47 -35.69
N LYS A 168 -16.05 -0.55 -34.72
CA LYS A 168 -15.48 0.79 -34.84
C LYS A 168 -13.96 0.79 -34.98
N GLU A 169 -13.26 -0.04 -34.21
CA GLU A 169 -11.80 -0.18 -34.29
C GLU A 169 -11.36 -0.67 -35.67
N LYS A 170 -12.11 -1.61 -36.27
CA LYS A 170 -11.86 -2.10 -37.62
C LYS A 170 -12.08 -1.01 -38.67
N GLU A 171 -13.19 -0.28 -38.60
CA GLU A 171 -13.48 0.86 -39.50
C GLU A 171 -12.43 1.96 -39.40
N GLU A 172 -11.92 2.24 -38.20
CA GLU A 172 -10.87 3.24 -37.97
C GLU A 172 -9.51 2.77 -38.51
N SER A 173 -9.17 1.48 -38.33
CA SER A 173 -7.96 0.89 -38.91
C SER A 173 -7.96 0.96 -40.43
N GLU A 174 -9.08 0.59 -41.07
CA GLU A 174 -9.23 0.66 -42.53
C GLU A 174 -9.15 2.10 -43.04
N ARG A 175 -9.68 3.08 -42.30
CA ARG A 175 -9.52 4.51 -42.64
C ARG A 175 -8.05 4.96 -42.53
N LYS A 176 -7.34 4.53 -41.49
CA LYS A 176 -5.91 4.85 -41.30
C LYS A 176 -5.05 4.24 -42.39
N GLU A 177 -5.30 3.00 -42.81
CA GLU A 177 -4.59 2.36 -43.91
C GLU A 177 -4.82 3.05 -45.25
N ARG A 178 -6.07 3.40 -45.58
CA ARG A 178 -6.40 4.17 -46.80
C ARG A 178 -5.68 5.52 -46.83
N ALA A 179 -5.71 6.26 -45.72
CA ALA A 179 -4.99 7.53 -45.60
C ALA A 179 -3.46 7.38 -45.71
N LEU A 180 -2.90 6.25 -45.28
CA LEU A 180 -1.47 5.96 -45.40
C LEU A 180 -1.08 5.57 -46.84
N GLN A 181 -1.93 4.84 -47.54
CA GLN A 181 -1.72 4.51 -48.96
C GLN A 181 -1.81 5.76 -49.85
N GLU A 182 -2.77 6.65 -49.59
CA GLU A 182 -2.89 7.93 -50.31
C GLU A 182 -1.70 8.87 -50.07
N LYS A 183 -1.08 8.81 -48.89
CA LYS A 183 0.16 9.57 -48.59
C LYS A 183 1.42 8.95 -49.21
N LYS A 184 1.44 7.65 -49.49
CA LYS A 184 2.57 6.97 -50.15
C LYS A 184 2.49 6.98 -51.68
N GLY A 185 1.32 7.28 -52.25
CA GLY A 185 1.10 7.41 -53.69
C GLY A 185 1.29 8.83 -54.25
N LYS A 186 1.72 9.79 -53.44
CA LYS A 186 2.17 11.13 -53.83
C LYS A 186 3.67 11.25 -53.59
#